data_AF-A0A0D7PYL8-F1
#
_entry.id   AF-A0A0D7PYL8-F1
#
_cell.length_a   1.000
_cell.length_b   1.000
_cell.length_c   1.000
_cell.angle_alpha   90.00
_cell.angle_beta   90.00
_cell.angle_gamma   90.00
#
_symmetry.space_group_name_H-M   'P 1'
#
loop_
_entity.id
_entity.type
_entity.pdbx_description
1 polymer ?
#
loop_
_entity_poly.entity_id
_entity_poly.type
_entity_poly.pdbx_seq_one_letter_code
_entity_poly.pdbx_strand_id
1 'polypeptide(L)'
;MSFWAGIDKEIWDASAAIAEAGKFDDAIFAAFRLLEAEIQQRIDSSSIGQALLDEAFDGSSPKIDISPNARDRVAMKQLFTGALGNIRNDRGHKKAPLIPCRTNRECLLYLQFATLLLELLKKDRNTFPSITRLRVFGTPDSPLLELRGRNFDKASEVLNETTNFNVRRWQNDLLEISLPPGFCGELFVKSGENTSNVVHCDTRLLTTERENSYRIIATDLTLFEDETGTTKREDVVGMLLLANESGTEFHRIQPTLKGRYQDGDFVTHGPFSAPIIGQNWVSPSGTNGAREGLGFRNDRIA
;
A
#
# COMPACT_ATOMS: atom_id res chain seq x y z
N MET A 1 -24.40 22.03 -25.62
CA MET A 1 -23.22 21.44 -24.96
C MET A 1 -22.00 22.14 -25.52
N SER A 2 -21.04 22.57 -24.69
CA SER A 2 -19.82 23.17 -25.23
C SER A 2 -19.09 22.11 -26.07
N PHE A 3 -18.47 22.55 -27.17
CA PHE A 3 -17.66 21.71 -28.05
C PHE A 3 -16.53 20.95 -27.30
N TRP A 4 -16.23 21.41 -26.09
CA TRP A 4 -15.15 20.99 -25.23
C TRP A 4 -15.58 20.14 -24.02
N ALA A 5 -16.86 19.77 -23.96
CA ALA A 5 -17.35 18.87 -22.92
C ALA A 5 -16.59 17.54 -22.96
N GLY A 6 -16.03 17.14 -21.81
CA GLY A 6 -15.32 15.87 -21.66
C GLY A 6 -13.80 15.93 -21.85
N ILE A 7 -13.21 17.12 -21.97
CA ILE A 7 -11.76 17.30 -21.83
C ILE A 7 -11.43 17.52 -20.34
N ASP A 8 -10.41 16.81 -19.83
CA ASP A 8 -9.93 17.03 -18.47
C ASP A 8 -9.42 18.47 -18.30
N LYS A 9 -9.63 19.04 -17.11
CA LYS A 9 -9.31 20.45 -16.84
C LYS A 9 -7.83 20.77 -17.09
N GLU A 10 -6.91 19.88 -16.77
CA GLU A 10 -5.47 20.15 -16.94
C GLU A 10 -5.08 20.12 -18.43
N ILE A 11 -5.65 19.18 -19.19
CA ILE A 11 -5.50 19.13 -20.64
C ILE A 11 -6.12 20.38 -21.28
N TRP A 12 -7.28 20.80 -20.80
CA TRP A 12 -7.96 22.02 -21.22
C TRP A 12 -7.06 23.24 -21.02
N ASP A 13 -6.57 23.46 -19.79
CA ASP A 13 -5.74 24.60 -19.44
C ASP A 13 -4.46 24.66 -20.27
N ALA A 14 -3.87 23.50 -20.60
CA ALA A 14 -2.65 23.42 -21.41
C ALA A 14 -2.87 23.71 -22.91
N SER A 15 -4.08 23.52 -23.46
CA SER A 15 -4.27 23.42 -24.91
C SER A 15 -5.36 24.31 -25.51
N ALA A 16 -6.38 24.72 -24.73
CA ALA A 16 -7.59 25.34 -25.25
C ALA A 16 -7.33 26.63 -26.05
N ALA A 17 -6.58 27.59 -25.47
CA ALA A 17 -6.29 28.86 -26.12
C ALA A 17 -5.49 28.68 -27.44
N ILE A 18 -4.64 27.65 -27.50
CA ILE A 18 -3.84 27.33 -28.69
C ILE A 18 -4.76 26.76 -29.79
N ALA A 19 -5.68 25.87 -29.42
CA ALA A 19 -6.65 25.29 -30.34
C ALA A 19 -7.65 26.33 -30.86
N GLU A 20 -8.13 27.23 -29.99
CA GLU A 20 -9.03 28.34 -30.36
C GLU A 20 -8.37 29.32 -31.33
N ALA A 21 -7.04 29.47 -31.28
CA ALA A 21 -6.27 30.22 -32.26
C ALA A 21 -6.04 29.48 -33.60
N GLY A 22 -6.61 28.28 -33.78
CA GLY A 22 -6.49 27.46 -34.98
C GLY A 22 -5.16 26.70 -35.09
N LYS A 23 -4.33 26.70 -34.04
CA LYS A 23 -3.01 26.03 -34.02
C LYS A 23 -3.13 24.62 -33.46
N PHE A 24 -3.83 23.75 -34.17
CA PHE A 24 -4.22 22.43 -33.63
C PHE A 24 -3.04 21.53 -33.27
N ASP A 25 -2.00 21.48 -34.11
CA ASP A 25 -0.84 20.63 -33.82
C ASP A 25 -0.06 21.14 -32.60
N ASP A 26 0.03 22.45 -32.38
CA ASP A 26 0.64 23.03 -31.18
C ASP A 26 -0.19 22.72 -29.93
N ALA A 27 -1.52 22.75 -30.04
CA ALA A 27 -2.42 22.41 -28.93
C ALA A 27 -2.30 20.93 -28.54
N ILE A 28 -2.24 20.04 -29.53
CA ILE A 28 -1.99 18.61 -29.33
C ILE A 28 -0.61 18.41 -28.68
N PHE A 29 0.42 19.08 -29.19
CA PHE A 29 1.75 19.00 -28.62
C PHE A 29 1.78 19.43 -27.15
N ALA A 30 1.11 20.54 -26.81
CA ALA A 30 1.01 21.03 -25.44
C ALA A 30 0.33 20.01 -24.50
N ALA A 31 -0.78 19.41 -24.93
CA ALA A 31 -1.49 18.40 -24.14
C ALA A 31 -0.65 17.15 -23.87
N PHE A 32 0.06 16.61 -24.87
CA PHE A 32 0.91 15.44 -24.65
C PHE A 32 2.22 15.78 -23.95
N ARG A 33 2.69 17.03 -24.02
CA ARG A 33 3.81 17.50 -23.20
C ARG A 33 3.43 17.57 -21.71
N LEU A 34 2.19 17.96 -21.40
CA LEU A 34 1.66 17.85 -20.03
C LEU A 34 1.71 16.39 -19.55
N LEU A 35 1.23 15.43 -20.36
CA LEU A 35 1.30 14.01 -20.00
C LEU A 35 2.72 13.51 -19.72
N GLU A 36 3.70 13.93 -20.53
CA GLU A 36 5.11 13.61 -20.29
C GLU A 36 5.60 14.20 -18.96
N ALA A 37 5.26 15.46 -18.67
CA ALA A 37 5.61 16.12 -17.42
C ALA A 37 4.96 15.45 -16.19
N GLU A 38 3.71 15.02 -16.30
CA GLU A 38 3.01 14.26 -15.25
C GLU A 38 3.72 12.94 -14.93
N ILE A 39 4.16 12.21 -15.95
CA ILE A 39 4.94 10.97 -15.77
C ILE A 39 6.28 11.28 -15.09
N GLN A 40 6.99 12.31 -15.56
CA GLN A 40 8.27 12.76 -14.98
C GLN A 40 8.13 13.10 -13.49
N GLN A 41 7.13 13.91 -13.15
CA GLN A 41 6.89 14.36 -11.78
C GLN A 41 6.58 13.18 -10.84
N ARG A 42 5.75 12.23 -11.29
CA ARG A 42 5.35 11.07 -10.49
C ARG A 42 6.51 10.16 -10.12
N ILE A 43 7.48 10.01 -11.03
CA ILE A 43 8.59 9.08 -10.85
C ILE A 43 9.90 9.77 -10.45
N ASP A 44 9.85 11.09 -10.22
CA ASP A 44 10.98 11.99 -9.97
C ASP A 44 12.11 11.79 -11.00
N SER A 45 11.77 11.88 -12.29
CA SER A 45 12.71 11.66 -13.39
C SER A 45 12.78 12.85 -14.34
N SER A 46 13.98 13.11 -14.84
CA SER A 46 14.23 14.06 -15.94
C SER A 46 14.32 13.38 -17.31
N SER A 47 14.13 12.06 -17.38
CA SER A 47 14.14 11.29 -18.64
C SER A 47 13.00 11.76 -19.56
N ILE A 48 13.16 11.56 -20.88
CA ILE A 48 12.13 11.87 -21.88
C ILE A 48 11.93 10.70 -22.85
N GLY A 49 10.81 10.70 -23.58
CA GLY A 49 10.54 9.71 -24.62
C GLY A 49 10.56 8.26 -24.12
N GLN A 50 11.20 7.35 -24.86
CA GLN A 50 11.20 5.92 -24.54
C GLN A 50 11.85 5.63 -23.17
N ALA A 51 12.96 6.29 -22.86
CA ALA A 51 13.68 6.07 -21.61
C ALA A 51 12.81 6.39 -20.38
N LEU A 52 12.00 7.46 -20.45
CA LEU A 52 11.04 7.81 -19.40
C LEU A 52 9.99 6.71 -19.21
N LEU A 53 9.47 6.16 -20.31
CA LEU A 53 8.42 5.15 -20.26
C LEU A 53 8.94 3.79 -19.79
N ASP A 54 10.16 3.43 -20.15
CA ASP A 54 10.84 2.24 -19.63
C ASP A 54 11.03 2.40 -18.12
N GLU A 55 11.52 3.54 -17.65
CA GLU A 55 11.69 3.82 -16.23
C GLU A 55 10.36 3.80 -15.44
N ALA A 56 9.29 4.34 -16.03
CA ALA A 56 7.99 4.43 -15.38
C ALA A 56 7.29 3.07 -15.26
N PHE A 57 7.29 2.27 -16.32
CA PHE A 57 6.38 1.12 -16.46
C PHE A 57 7.07 -0.26 -16.44
N ASP A 58 8.40 -0.35 -16.54
CA ASP A 58 9.08 -1.65 -16.52
C ASP A 58 9.32 -2.19 -15.11
N GLY A 59 9.62 -3.48 -15.04
CA GLY A 59 9.97 -4.19 -13.81
C GLY A 59 8.81 -4.94 -13.17
N SER A 60 9.12 -5.74 -12.16
CA SER A 60 8.12 -6.45 -11.36
C SER A 60 7.30 -5.49 -10.48
N SER A 61 7.94 -4.41 -10.03
CA SER A 61 7.39 -3.32 -9.23
C SER A 61 7.60 -1.98 -9.95
N PRO A 62 6.79 -1.67 -10.98
CA PRO A 62 6.96 -0.45 -11.76
C PRO A 62 6.68 0.79 -10.89
N LYS A 63 7.29 1.92 -11.25
CA LYS A 63 7.08 3.19 -10.55
C LYS A 63 5.67 3.74 -10.77
N ILE A 64 5.05 3.44 -11.91
CA ILE A 64 3.63 3.69 -12.19
C ILE A 64 2.94 2.34 -12.40
N ASP A 65 1.97 2.00 -11.53
CA ASP A 65 1.26 0.72 -11.57
C ASP A 65 -0.24 0.91 -11.79
N ILE A 66 -0.69 0.83 -13.04
CA ILE A 66 -2.11 1.06 -13.40
C ILE A 66 -2.96 -0.22 -13.27
N SER A 67 -2.36 -1.40 -13.41
CA SER A 67 -3.09 -2.69 -13.38
C SER A 67 -2.33 -3.76 -12.59
N PRO A 68 -3.03 -4.54 -11.72
CA PRO A 68 -2.41 -5.67 -11.03
C PRO A 68 -1.99 -6.81 -11.97
N ASN A 69 -2.52 -6.86 -13.21
CA ASN A 69 -2.21 -7.91 -14.16
C ASN A 69 -0.96 -7.58 -14.96
N ALA A 70 0.06 -8.45 -14.91
CA ALA A 70 1.32 -8.24 -15.60
C ALA A 70 1.21 -8.03 -17.11
N ARG A 71 0.26 -8.69 -17.80
CA ARG A 71 0.03 -8.51 -19.25
C ARG A 71 -0.57 -7.14 -19.55
N ASP A 72 -1.52 -6.71 -18.72
CA ASP A 72 -2.15 -5.40 -18.89
C ASP A 72 -1.15 -4.27 -18.66
N ARG A 73 -0.18 -4.44 -17.74
CA ARG A 73 0.92 -3.47 -17.56
C ARG A 73 1.73 -3.27 -18.83
N VAL A 74 2.05 -4.35 -19.54
CA VAL A 74 2.74 -4.27 -20.85
C VAL A 74 1.88 -3.53 -21.88
N ALA A 75 0.58 -3.84 -21.94
CA ALA A 75 -0.34 -3.15 -22.85
C ALA A 75 -0.48 -1.64 -22.52
N MET A 76 -0.51 -1.29 -21.23
CA MET A 76 -0.52 0.12 -20.79
C MET A 76 0.77 0.82 -21.24
N LYS A 77 1.95 0.23 -20.99
CA LYS A 77 3.22 0.79 -21.47
C LYS A 77 3.20 1.03 -22.99
N GLN A 78 2.73 0.04 -23.76
CA GLN A 78 2.63 0.16 -25.22
C GLN A 78 1.69 1.28 -25.67
N LEU A 79 0.56 1.47 -24.97
CA LEU A 79 -0.37 2.56 -25.23
C LEU A 79 0.29 3.93 -25.02
N PHE A 80 0.96 4.15 -23.89
CA PHE A 80 1.70 5.39 -23.62
C PHE A 80 2.88 5.59 -24.59
N THR A 81 3.58 4.51 -24.94
CA THR A 81 4.69 4.53 -25.90
C THR A 81 4.23 4.95 -27.29
N GLY A 82 3.16 4.34 -27.79
CA GLY A 82 2.59 4.70 -29.09
C GLY A 82 2.09 6.15 -29.11
N ALA A 83 1.46 6.60 -28.02
CA ALA A 83 0.97 7.96 -27.84
C ALA A 83 2.11 9.00 -27.86
N LEU A 84 3.06 8.92 -26.92
CA LEU A 84 4.15 9.92 -26.83
C LEU A 84 5.12 9.81 -28.02
N GLY A 85 5.39 8.59 -28.50
CA GLY A 85 6.27 8.35 -29.63
C GLY A 85 5.73 8.91 -30.95
N ASN A 86 4.46 8.65 -31.29
CA ASN A 86 3.91 9.05 -32.60
C ASN A 86 3.24 10.43 -32.59
N ILE A 87 2.68 10.87 -31.46
CA ILE A 87 1.90 12.10 -31.43
C ILE A 87 2.77 13.27 -30.96
N ARG A 88 3.40 13.13 -29.78
CA ARG A 88 4.21 14.18 -29.16
C ARG A 88 5.55 14.36 -29.88
N ASN A 89 6.35 13.30 -29.99
CA ASN A 89 7.71 13.42 -30.53
C ASN A 89 7.71 13.86 -32.00
N ASP A 90 6.74 13.40 -32.79
CA ASP A 90 6.57 13.84 -34.17
C ASP A 90 6.37 15.36 -34.28
N ARG A 91 5.49 15.93 -33.44
CA ARG A 91 5.23 17.37 -33.36
C ARG A 91 6.36 18.16 -32.72
N GLY A 92 7.13 17.55 -31.81
CA GLY A 92 8.23 18.21 -31.11
C GLY A 92 9.54 18.29 -31.90
N HIS A 93 9.78 17.38 -32.85
CA HIS A 93 11.04 17.30 -33.58
C HIS A 93 10.97 17.74 -35.05
N LYS A 94 9.78 17.82 -35.63
CA LYS A 94 9.61 18.12 -37.05
C LYS A 94 9.03 19.50 -37.27
N LYS A 95 9.39 20.11 -38.41
CA LYS A 95 8.78 21.37 -38.87
C LYS A 95 7.28 21.22 -39.15
N ALA A 96 6.85 20.01 -39.53
CA ALA A 96 5.47 19.62 -39.66
C ALA A 96 5.33 18.14 -39.26
N PRO A 97 4.27 17.76 -38.52
CA PRO A 97 4.02 16.37 -38.19
C PRO A 97 3.70 15.54 -39.44
N LEU A 98 3.96 14.24 -39.38
CA LEU A 98 3.62 13.28 -40.44
C LEU A 98 2.11 13.19 -40.67
N ILE A 99 1.34 13.31 -39.59
CA ILE A 99 -0.12 13.30 -39.61
C ILE A 99 -0.61 14.64 -39.05
N PRO A 100 -0.69 15.69 -39.91
CA PRO A 100 -1.10 17.02 -39.48
C PRO A 100 -2.59 17.06 -39.16
N CYS A 101 -2.93 17.80 -38.10
CA CYS A 101 -4.30 18.02 -37.70
C CYS A 101 -4.89 19.19 -38.48
N ARG A 102 -5.99 18.94 -39.20
CA ARG A 102 -6.59 19.92 -40.13
C ARG A 102 -7.88 20.54 -39.63
N THR A 103 -8.54 19.89 -38.68
CA THR A 103 -9.86 20.32 -38.21
C THR A 103 -9.96 20.37 -36.69
N ASN A 104 -10.85 21.22 -36.18
CA ASN A 104 -11.20 21.24 -34.76
C ASN A 104 -11.61 19.84 -34.25
N ARG A 105 -12.33 19.07 -35.07
CA ARG A 105 -12.80 17.74 -34.71
C ARG A 105 -11.64 16.76 -34.52
N GLU A 106 -10.66 16.77 -35.43
CA GLU A 106 -9.45 15.95 -35.27
C GLU A 106 -8.68 16.34 -34.02
N CYS A 107 -8.52 17.65 -33.78
CA CYS A 107 -7.85 18.16 -32.58
C CYS A 107 -8.54 17.64 -31.31
N LEU A 108 -9.87 17.74 -31.26
CA LEU A 108 -10.66 17.25 -30.13
C LEU A 108 -10.44 15.75 -29.86
N LEU A 109 -10.33 14.90 -30.89
CA LEU A 109 -10.05 13.47 -30.71
C LEU A 109 -8.69 13.24 -30.03
N TYR A 110 -7.67 13.99 -30.42
CA TYR A 110 -6.35 13.91 -29.78
C TYR A 110 -6.38 14.40 -28.33
N LEU A 111 -7.11 15.48 -28.03
CA LEU A 111 -7.23 16.00 -26.67
C LEU A 111 -8.07 15.08 -25.76
N GLN A 112 -9.10 14.42 -26.30
CA GLN A 112 -9.84 13.37 -25.61
C GLN A 112 -8.97 12.14 -25.35
N PHE A 113 -8.11 11.78 -26.31
CA PHE A 113 -7.15 10.70 -26.09
C PHE A 113 -6.12 11.06 -25.02
N ALA A 114 -5.63 12.31 -25.00
CA ALA A 114 -4.76 12.78 -23.94
C ALA A 114 -5.46 12.77 -22.58
N THR A 115 -6.74 13.16 -22.53
CA THR A 115 -7.60 13.06 -21.34
C THR A 115 -7.69 11.61 -20.85
N LEU A 116 -7.95 10.65 -21.74
CA LEU A 116 -7.98 9.23 -21.37
C LEU A 116 -6.64 8.77 -20.76
N LEU A 117 -5.52 9.17 -21.34
CA LEU A 117 -4.20 8.81 -20.81
C LEU A 117 -3.95 9.42 -19.43
N LEU A 118 -4.36 10.67 -19.21
CA LEU A 118 -4.27 11.33 -17.90
C LEU A 118 -5.15 10.61 -16.85
N GLU A 119 -6.37 10.24 -17.22
CA GLU A 119 -7.26 9.44 -16.37
C GLU A 119 -6.69 8.06 -16.04
N LEU A 120 -5.98 7.43 -16.98
CA LEU A 120 -5.24 6.19 -16.71
C LEU A 120 -4.08 6.42 -15.73
N LEU A 121 -3.35 7.53 -15.85
CA LEU A 121 -2.33 7.88 -14.86
C LEU A 121 -2.94 8.10 -13.47
N LYS A 122 -4.11 8.74 -13.34
CA LYS A 122 -4.81 8.90 -12.05
C LYS A 122 -5.14 7.56 -11.36
N LYS A 123 -5.13 6.44 -12.11
CA LYS A 123 -5.29 5.07 -11.58
C LYS A 123 -3.99 4.41 -11.14
N ASP A 124 -2.89 5.15 -11.07
CA ASP A 124 -1.62 4.65 -10.54
C ASP A 124 -1.79 4.22 -9.08
N ARG A 125 -1.77 2.91 -8.87
CA ARG A 125 -1.99 2.25 -7.58
C ARG A 125 -0.89 2.59 -6.58
N ASN A 126 0.29 3.02 -7.02
CA ASN A 126 1.34 3.47 -6.14
C ASN A 126 1.02 4.80 -5.44
N THR A 127 0.03 5.55 -5.95
CA THR A 127 -0.47 6.79 -5.35
C THR A 127 -1.65 6.59 -4.42
N PHE A 128 -2.23 5.37 -4.37
CA PHE A 128 -3.40 5.10 -3.55
C PHE A 128 -3.00 5.05 -2.08
N PRO A 129 -3.89 5.43 -1.15
CA PRO A 129 -3.62 5.22 0.26
C PRO A 129 -3.39 3.72 0.49
N SER A 130 -2.41 3.37 1.32
CA SER A 130 -2.16 1.97 1.68
C SER A 130 -1.90 1.85 3.16
N ILE A 131 -2.60 0.92 3.83
CA ILE A 131 -2.42 0.65 5.25
C ILE A 131 -1.38 -0.45 5.36
N THR A 132 -0.25 -0.14 5.99
CA THR A 132 0.85 -1.09 6.19
C THR A 132 0.85 -1.67 7.60
N ARG A 133 0.35 -0.91 8.58
CA ARG A 133 0.31 -1.33 9.98
C ARG A 133 -0.84 -0.67 10.70
N LEU A 134 -1.35 -1.36 11.73
CA LEU A 134 -2.34 -0.81 12.64
C LEU A 134 -1.91 -1.06 14.09
N ARG A 135 -2.33 -0.17 15.00
CA ARG A 135 -2.10 -0.32 16.44
C ARG A 135 -3.31 0.20 17.19
N VAL A 136 -3.95 -0.67 17.97
CA VAL A 136 -5.01 -0.29 18.90
C VAL A 136 -4.39 0.08 20.25
N PHE A 137 -4.86 1.16 20.87
CA PHE A 137 -4.39 1.65 22.17
C PHE A 137 -5.49 2.46 22.87
N GLY A 138 -5.21 3.00 24.06
CA GLY A 138 -6.20 3.71 24.88
C GLY A 138 -6.83 2.82 25.94
N THR A 139 -8.07 3.11 26.32
CA THR A 139 -8.85 2.34 27.30
C THR A 139 -10.00 1.61 26.61
N PRO A 140 -10.57 0.54 27.21
CA PRO A 140 -11.76 -0.12 26.68
C PRO A 140 -12.91 0.83 26.35
N ASP A 141 -13.11 1.85 27.19
CA ASP A 141 -14.20 2.83 27.05
C ASP A 141 -13.88 3.95 26.05
N SER A 142 -12.61 4.09 25.67
CA SER A 142 -12.18 5.14 24.75
C SER A 142 -11.03 4.64 23.88
N PRO A 143 -11.28 3.65 23.01
CA PRO A 143 -10.25 3.02 22.20
C PRO A 143 -9.81 3.95 21.08
N LEU A 144 -8.50 3.96 20.84
CA LEU A 144 -7.84 4.69 19.78
C LEU A 144 -7.18 3.71 18.82
N LEU A 145 -7.15 4.08 17.55
CA LEU A 145 -6.46 3.33 16.50
C LEU A 145 -5.46 4.24 15.80
N GLU A 146 -4.21 3.81 15.75
CA GLU A 146 -3.18 4.36 14.88
C GLU A 146 -3.10 3.47 13.63
N LEU A 147 -3.37 4.05 12.47
CA LEU A 147 -3.10 3.44 11.16
C LEU A 147 -1.82 4.06 10.62
N ARG A 148 -0.85 3.21 10.26
CA ARG A 148 0.34 3.63 9.51
C ARG A 148 0.29 3.12 8.09
N GLY A 149 0.85 3.91 7.19
CA GLY A 149 0.70 3.66 5.78
C GLY A 149 1.48 4.59 4.87
N ARG A 150 1.01 4.67 3.62
CA ARG A 150 1.54 5.57 2.60
C ARG A 150 0.40 6.31 1.95
N ASN A 151 0.70 7.48 1.41
CA ASN A 151 -0.22 8.34 0.65
C ASN A 151 -1.48 8.71 1.43
N PHE A 152 -1.33 8.96 2.73
CA PHE A 152 -2.39 9.63 3.48
C PHE A 152 -2.28 11.14 3.26
N ASP A 153 -3.43 11.80 3.15
CA ASP A 153 -3.55 13.24 2.97
C ASP A 153 -4.60 13.82 3.92
N LYS A 154 -4.69 15.16 3.96
CA LYS A 154 -5.64 15.85 4.85
C LYS A 154 -7.11 15.54 4.56
N ALA A 155 -7.41 15.02 3.37
CA ALA A 155 -8.75 14.62 2.96
C ALA A 155 -9.01 13.14 3.22
N SER A 156 -8.05 12.41 3.81
CA SER A 156 -8.17 10.99 4.05
C SER A 156 -9.20 10.70 5.14
N GLU A 157 -10.16 9.86 4.79
CA GLU A 157 -11.24 9.39 5.66
C GLU A 157 -10.96 7.93 6.04
N VAL A 158 -11.24 7.56 7.29
CA VAL A 158 -11.22 6.15 7.70
C VAL A 158 -12.64 5.65 7.79
N LEU A 159 -12.93 4.58 7.07
CA LEU A 159 -14.28 4.09 6.84
C LEU A 159 -14.36 2.60 7.19
N ASN A 160 -15.55 2.16 7.61
CA ASN A 160 -16.01 0.79 7.39
C ASN A 160 -17.19 0.80 6.39
N GLU A 161 -17.87 -0.33 6.20
CA GLU A 161 -19.01 -0.42 5.28
C GLU A 161 -20.15 0.57 5.55
N THR A 162 -20.30 1.05 6.79
CA THR A 162 -21.49 1.81 7.24
C THR A 162 -21.17 3.14 7.92
N THR A 163 -19.92 3.38 8.30
CA THR A 163 -19.52 4.40 9.26
C THR A 163 -18.23 5.08 8.81
N ASN A 164 -18.20 6.41 8.96
CA ASN A 164 -17.00 7.23 8.83
C ASN A 164 -16.48 7.57 10.23
N PHE A 165 -15.20 7.27 10.48
CA PHE A 165 -14.53 7.52 11.74
C PHE A 165 -13.77 8.84 11.69
N ASN A 166 -13.93 9.64 12.75
CA ASN A 166 -13.28 10.94 12.84
C ASN A 166 -11.75 10.79 13.01
N VAL A 167 -11.01 11.33 12.04
CA VAL A 167 -9.55 11.44 12.08
C VAL A 167 -9.15 12.57 13.02
N ARG A 168 -8.59 12.17 14.18
CA ARG A 168 -8.12 13.09 15.23
C ARG A 168 -6.76 13.69 14.90
N ARG A 169 -5.89 12.88 14.29
CA ARG A 169 -4.53 13.28 13.92
C ARG A 169 -4.20 12.72 12.55
N TRP A 170 -3.55 13.55 11.75
CA TRP A 170 -3.09 13.22 10.42
C TRP A 170 -1.62 13.58 10.22
N GLN A 171 -0.89 12.69 9.55
CA GLN A 171 0.42 12.86 8.93
C GLN A 171 0.46 12.05 7.62
N ASN A 172 1.45 12.29 6.76
CA ASN A 172 1.55 11.63 5.44
C ASN A 172 1.61 10.09 5.51
N ASP A 173 2.01 9.53 6.66
CA ASP A 173 2.19 8.11 6.91
C ASP A 173 1.41 7.60 8.15
N LEU A 174 0.61 8.46 8.79
CA LEU A 174 -0.10 8.13 10.02
C LEU A 174 -1.48 8.78 10.12
N LEU A 175 -2.49 7.99 10.46
CA LEU A 175 -3.82 8.44 10.87
C LEU A 175 -4.11 7.95 12.29
N GLU A 176 -4.68 8.81 13.13
CA GLU A 176 -5.22 8.43 14.43
C GLU A 176 -6.72 8.66 14.44
N ILE A 177 -7.49 7.64 14.81
CA ILE A 177 -8.94 7.71 14.94
C ILE A 177 -9.40 7.24 16.32
N SER A 178 -10.57 7.72 16.73
CA SER A 178 -11.32 7.12 17.84
C SER A 178 -12.28 6.06 17.32
N LEU A 179 -12.30 4.92 17.99
CA LEU A 179 -13.25 3.84 17.71
C LEU A 179 -14.30 3.76 18.83
N PRO A 180 -15.48 3.17 18.56
CA PRO A 180 -16.42 2.86 19.62
C PRO A 180 -15.89 1.70 20.50
N PRO A 181 -16.20 1.68 21.81
CA PRO A 181 -15.90 0.56 22.69
C PRO A 181 -16.37 -0.77 22.11
N GLY A 182 -15.49 -1.77 22.10
CA GLY A 182 -15.80 -3.11 21.60
C GLY A 182 -15.95 -3.23 20.08
N PHE A 183 -15.58 -2.20 19.31
CA PHE A 183 -15.47 -2.28 17.86
C PHE A 183 -14.68 -3.51 17.41
N CYS A 184 -15.23 -4.26 16.48
CA CYS A 184 -14.58 -5.37 15.79
C CYS A 184 -15.07 -5.38 14.34
N GLY A 185 -14.19 -5.16 13.38
CA GLY A 185 -14.60 -5.10 11.98
C GLY A 185 -13.48 -4.69 11.03
N GLU A 186 -13.86 -4.55 9.77
CA GLU A 186 -12.97 -4.12 8.70
C GLU A 186 -12.94 -2.60 8.57
N LEU A 187 -11.75 -2.07 8.24
CA LEU A 187 -11.49 -0.66 8.04
C LEU A 187 -10.69 -0.47 6.76
N PHE A 188 -10.92 0.64 6.07
CA PHE A 188 -10.10 1.10 4.95
C PHE A 188 -9.98 2.62 4.98
N VAL A 189 -8.98 3.14 4.28
CA VAL A 189 -8.77 4.57 4.09
C VAL A 189 -9.22 4.96 2.69
N LYS A 190 -9.98 6.05 2.58
CA LYS A 190 -10.33 6.69 1.32
C LYS A 190 -9.69 8.06 1.23
N SER A 191 -9.00 8.36 0.12
CA SER A 191 -8.50 9.69 -0.21
C SER A 191 -8.98 10.04 -1.62
N GLY A 192 -9.85 11.05 -1.73
CA GLY A 192 -10.55 11.37 -2.97
C GLY A 192 -11.36 10.17 -3.47
N GLU A 193 -11.08 9.72 -4.69
CA GLU A 193 -11.71 8.52 -5.28
C GLU A 193 -10.94 7.21 -5.00
N ASN A 194 -9.76 7.30 -4.38
CA ASN A 194 -8.88 6.15 -4.16
C ASN A 194 -9.12 5.51 -2.80
N THR A 195 -9.02 4.19 -2.73
CA THR A 195 -9.21 3.40 -1.51
C THR A 195 -8.01 2.51 -1.22
N SER A 196 -7.75 2.28 0.06
CA SER A 196 -6.68 1.40 0.52
C SER A 196 -7.07 -0.07 0.51
N ASN A 197 -6.10 -0.93 0.80
CA ASN A 197 -6.40 -2.27 1.28
C ASN A 197 -7.25 -2.20 2.57
N VAL A 198 -8.05 -3.24 2.75
CA VAL A 198 -8.87 -3.44 3.95
C VAL A 198 -8.02 -4.06 5.06
N VAL A 199 -8.22 -3.61 6.30
CA VAL A 199 -7.59 -4.17 7.50
C VAL A 199 -8.63 -4.52 8.54
N HIS A 200 -8.41 -5.60 9.28
CA HIS A 200 -9.28 -5.98 10.41
C HIS A 200 -8.78 -5.30 11.70
N CYS A 201 -9.70 -4.75 12.48
CA CYS A 201 -9.41 -4.13 13.77
C CYS A 201 -10.37 -4.67 14.84
N ASP A 202 -9.84 -5.04 16.00
CA ASP A 202 -10.60 -5.51 17.16
C ASP A 202 -10.15 -4.78 18.43
N THR A 203 -10.99 -3.85 18.91
CA THR A 203 -10.75 -3.09 20.14
C THR A 203 -11.11 -3.85 21.41
N ARG A 204 -11.79 -5.01 21.29
CA ARG A 204 -12.06 -5.89 22.44
C ARG A 204 -10.77 -6.43 23.04
N LEU A 205 -9.66 -6.31 22.33
CA LEU A 205 -8.32 -6.64 22.83
C LEU A 205 -7.81 -5.67 23.90
N LEU A 206 -8.46 -4.51 24.08
CA LEU A 206 -8.13 -3.56 25.15
C LEU A 206 -8.74 -3.94 26.50
N THR A 207 -9.76 -4.81 26.55
CA THR A 207 -10.30 -5.28 27.82
C THR A 207 -9.29 -6.24 28.44
N THR A 208 -8.74 -5.86 29.60
CA THR A 208 -7.63 -6.47 30.34
C THR A 208 -7.78 -7.95 30.73
N GLU A 209 -8.83 -8.65 30.29
CA GLU A 209 -9.14 -9.99 30.77
C GLU A 209 -9.64 -10.90 29.65
N ARG A 210 -8.75 -11.25 28.72
CA ARG A 210 -8.85 -12.58 28.14
C ARG A 210 -7.74 -13.42 28.74
N GLU A 211 -8.13 -14.32 29.64
CA GLU A 211 -7.31 -15.48 29.97
C GLU A 211 -6.80 -16.07 28.65
N ASN A 212 -5.49 -16.24 28.52
CA ASN A 212 -4.83 -16.83 27.35
C ASN A 212 -4.80 -15.96 26.06
N SER A 213 -4.82 -14.63 26.16
CA SER A 213 -4.45 -13.76 25.02
C SER A 213 -3.02 -13.22 25.15
N TYR A 214 -2.27 -13.24 24.04
CA TYR A 214 -0.86 -12.88 24.01
C TYR A 214 -0.64 -11.84 22.94
N ARG A 215 -0.04 -10.70 23.33
CA ARG A 215 0.29 -9.63 22.39
C ARG A 215 1.60 -9.95 21.69
N ILE A 216 1.63 -9.83 20.38
CA ILE A 216 2.84 -10.01 19.59
C ILE A 216 3.67 -8.72 19.65
N ILE A 217 4.88 -8.82 20.22
CA ILE A 217 5.83 -7.72 20.39
C ILE A 217 6.79 -7.65 19.19
N ALA A 218 7.21 -8.81 18.67
CA ALA A 218 8.12 -8.92 17.54
C ALA A 218 7.81 -10.16 16.71
N THR A 219 7.90 -10.07 15.39
CA THR A 219 7.77 -11.19 14.45
C THR A 219 9.06 -11.43 13.67
N ASP A 220 9.09 -12.52 12.89
CA ASP A 220 10.21 -12.88 12.02
C ASP A 220 11.58 -12.98 12.73
N LEU A 221 11.57 -13.29 14.04
CA LEU A 221 12.79 -13.49 14.80
C LEU A 221 13.55 -14.70 14.24
N THR A 222 14.84 -14.55 13.99
CA THR A 222 15.66 -15.68 13.57
C THR A 222 15.73 -16.70 14.69
N LEU A 223 15.39 -17.96 14.38
CA LEU A 223 15.52 -19.09 15.28
C LEU A 223 16.73 -19.93 14.88
N PHE A 224 17.35 -20.56 15.86
CA PHE A 224 18.54 -21.38 15.68
C PHE A 224 18.26 -22.83 16.09
N GLU A 225 18.92 -23.78 15.43
CA GLU A 225 18.81 -25.21 15.73
C GLU A 225 19.70 -25.64 16.89
N ASP A 226 20.79 -24.91 17.12
CA ASP A 226 21.81 -25.23 18.10
C ASP A 226 21.94 -24.15 19.19
N GLU A 227 22.39 -24.59 20.37
CA GLU A 227 22.62 -23.74 21.54
C GLU A 227 23.69 -22.65 21.30
N THR A 228 24.57 -22.84 20.31
CA THR A 228 25.62 -21.88 19.97
C THR A 228 25.12 -20.73 19.08
N GLY A 229 23.88 -20.81 18.59
CA GLY A 229 23.29 -19.81 17.70
C GLY A 229 23.93 -19.76 16.32
N THR A 230 24.50 -20.86 15.83
CA THR A 230 25.26 -20.88 14.58
C THR A 230 24.40 -21.29 13.38
N THR A 231 23.52 -22.26 13.57
CA THR A 231 22.70 -22.90 12.52
C THR A 231 21.30 -22.31 12.55
N LYS A 232 20.94 -21.55 11.52
CA LYS A 232 19.61 -20.93 11.41
C LYS A 232 18.58 -21.93 10.93
N ARG A 233 17.35 -21.80 11.42
CA ARG A 233 16.18 -22.42 10.79
C ARG A 233 15.66 -21.55 9.67
N GLU A 234 15.61 -22.13 8.47
CA GLU A 234 15.10 -21.46 7.27
C GLU A 234 13.58 -21.66 7.09
N ASP A 235 13.00 -22.67 7.75
CA ASP A 235 11.61 -23.08 7.59
C ASP A 235 10.63 -22.38 8.55
N VAL A 236 11.14 -21.86 9.67
CA VAL A 236 10.34 -21.20 10.72
C VAL A 236 11.03 -19.96 11.27
N VAL A 237 10.22 -19.01 11.74
CA VAL A 237 10.66 -17.81 12.44
C VAL A 237 10.02 -17.74 13.82
N GLY A 238 10.60 -16.98 14.73
CA GLY A 238 10.10 -16.75 16.07
C GLY A 238 9.18 -15.53 16.11
N MET A 239 8.18 -15.63 16.96
CA MET A 239 7.27 -14.55 17.32
C MET A 239 7.37 -14.33 18.83
N LEU A 240 7.80 -13.14 19.24
CA LEU A 240 7.86 -12.73 20.64
C LEU A 240 6.48 -12.28 21.09
N LEU A 241 6.01 -12.89 22.16
CA LEU A 241 4.73 -12.68 22.80
C LEU A 241 4.93 -12.02 24.16
N LEU A 242 4.09 -11.04 24.50
CA LEU A 242 3.82 -10.62 25.85
C LEU A 242 2.65 -11.45 26.37
N ALA A 243 2.94 -12.35 27.30
CA ALA A 243 1.98 -13.11 28.07
C ALA A 243 1.66 -12.37 29.36
N ASN A 244 0.39 -12.32 29.77
CA ASN A 244 0.04 -12.01 31.15
C ASN A 244 -0.55 -13.26 31.79
N GLU A 245 0.25 -13.93 32.63
CA GLU A 245 -0.12 -15.17 33.29
C GLU A 245 -0.19 -14.90 34.79
N SER A 246 -1.39 -15.07 35.38
CA SER A 246 -1.65 -14.83 36.81
C SER A 246 -1.22 -13.44 37.30
N GLY A 247 -1.40 -12.42 36.46
CA GLY A 247 -1.05 -11.02 36.80
C GLY A 247 0.45 -10.71 36.68
N THR A 248 1.27 -11.63 36.18
CA THR A 248 2.69 -11.39 35.89
C THR A 248 2.92 -11.39 34.38
N GLU A 249 3.63 -10.38 33.88
CA GLU A 249 4.00 -10.28 32.48
C GLU A 249 5.25 -11.11 32.17
N PHE A 250 5.18 -11.93 31.13
CA PHE A 250 6.28 -12.74 30.64
C PHE A 250 6.49 -12.57 29.14
N HIS A 251 7.74 -12.67 28.72
CA HIS A 251 8.11 -12.74 27.31
C HIS A 251 8.24 -14.20 26.89
N ARG A 252 7.55 -14.59 25.81
CA ARG A 252 7.61 -15.94 25.24
C ARG A 252 7.91 -15.87 23.76
N ILE A 253 8.88 -16.64 23.28
CA ILE A 253 9.09 -16.82 21.84
C ILE A 253 8.33 -18.06 21.39
N GLN A 254 7.55 -17.95 20.31
CA GLN A 254 6.81 -19.05 19.71
C GLN A 254 7.15 -19.16 18.21
N PRO A 255 7.49 -20.36 17.70
CA PRO A 255 7.74 -20.55 16.27
C PRO A 255 6.47 -20.36 15.44
N THR A 256 6.64 -19.80 14.24
CA THR A 256 5.59 -19.56 13.24
C THR A 256 6.19 -19.55 11.83
N LEU A 257 5.33 -19.45 10.82
CA LEU A 257 5.74 -19.21 9.44
C LEU A 257 6.02 -17.72 9.23
N LYS A 258 7.02 -17.41 8.41
CA LYS A 258 7.40 -16.03 8.06
C LYS A 258 6.21 -15.27 7.48
N GLY A 259 5.98 -14.05 7.98
CA GLY A 259 4.89 -13.17 7.54
C GLY A 259 3.47 -13.63 7.92
N ARG A 260 3.31 -14.68 8.74
CA ARG A 260 1.99 -15.14 9.20
C ARG A 260 1.34 -14.18 10.20
N TYR A 261 2.14 -13.50 11.00
CA TYR A 261 1.71 -12.56 12.04
C TYR A 261 2.50 -11.27 11.93
N GLN A 262 2.00 -10.20 12.56
CA GLN A 262 2.63 -8.88 12.58
C GLN A 262 2.77 -8.32 14.01
N ASP A 263 3.76 -7.45 14.21
CA ASP A 263 3.97 -6.74 15.48
C ASP A 263 2.74 -5.93 15.91
N GLY A 264 2.12 -6.31 17.03
CA GLY A 264 0.93 -5.68 17.57
C GLY A 264 -0.33 -6.54 17.45
N ASP A 265 -0.28 -7.62 16.68
CA ASP A 265 -1.34 -8.63 16.64
C ASP A 265 -1.53 -9.28 18.03
N PHE A 266 -2.68 -9.91 18.25
CA PHE A 266 -2.95 -10.71 19.43
C PHE A 266 -3.29 -12.13 19.02
N VAL A 267 -2.79 -13.11 19.76
CA VAL A 267 -3.11 -14.53 19.56
C VAL A 267 -3.77 -15.10 20.82
N THR A 268 -4.70 -16.03 20.65
CA THR A 268 -5.29 -16.83 21.74
C THR A 268 -4.86 -18.29 21.56
N HIS A 269 -4.45 -19.01 22.61
CA HIS A 269 -3.95 -20.41 22.50
C HIS A 269 -5.06 -21.41 22.11
N GLY A 270 -4.86 -22.60 21.48
CA GLY A 270 -3.69 -23.42 21.05
C GLY A 270 -4.15 -24.62 20.14
N PRO A 271 -3.45 -25.78 19.98
CA PRO A 271 -2.02 -26.03 19.78
C PRO A 271 -1.62 -25.86 18.29
N PHE A 272 -0.37 -25.49 18.01
CA PHE A 272 0.15 -25.63 16.64
C PHE A 272 0.57 -27.08 16.43
N SER A 273 -0.09 -27.78 15.52
CA SER A 273 0.25 -29.13 15.10
C SER A 273 1.50 -29.13 14.19
N ALA A 274 2.63 -28.61 14.69
CA ALA A 274 3.93 -28.58 14.02
C ALA A 274 5.05 -28.31 15.06
N PRO A 275 6.29 -28.73 14.77
CA PRO A 275 7.13 -29.60 15.61
C PRO A 275 7.36 -29.11 17.03
N ILE A 276 7.40 -30.10 17.93
CA ILE A 276 7.69 -29.97 19.36
C ILE A 276 9.02 -29.22 19.56
N ILE A 277 8.97 -28.18 20.37
CA ILE A 277 10.08 -27.34 20.81
C ILE A 277 11.01 -28.19 21.70
N GLY A 278 12.25 -28.44 21.26
CA GLY A 278 13.31 -29.01 22.11
C GLY A 278 13.80 -28.02 23.18
N GLN A 279 14.49 -28.48 24.22
CA GLN A 279 14.85 -27.68 25.42
C GLN A 279 15.80 -26.47 25.19
N ASN A 280 16.26 -26.23 23.96
CA ASN A 280 17.50 -25.49 23.70
C ASN A 280 17.34 -24.27 22.76
N TRP A 281 16.35 -23.41 23.01
CA TRP A 281 16.07 -22.26 22.14
C TRP A 281 16.74 -21.01 22.71
N VAL A 282 17.71 -20.45 21.97
CA VAL A 282 18.50 -19.29 22.40
C VAL A 282 18.18 -18.09 21.52
N SER A 283 17.76 -16.99 22.14
CA SER A 283 17.66 -15.67 21.48
C SER A 283 19.06 -15.06 21.33
N PRO A 284 19.37 -14.36 20.23
CA PRO A 284 20.68 -13.72 20.01
C PRO A 284 21.08 -12.68 21.09
N SER A 285 20.16 -12.28 21.97
CA SER A 285 20.40 -11.33 23.07
C SER A 285 20.84 -11.96 24.40
N GLY A 286 20.94 -13.28 24.52
CA GLY A 286 21.38 -13.94 25.77
C GLY A 286 20.46 -13.69 26.97
N THR A 287 19.24 -13.20 26.77
CA THR A 287 18.24 -13.07 27.82
C THR A 287 17.71 -14.46 28.17
N ASN A 288 18.29 -15.07 29.21
CA ASN A 288 17.77 -16.27 29.87
C ASN A 288 16.41 -15.97 30.53
N GLY A 289 15.38 -15.75 29.72
CA GLY A 289 13.98 -15.72 30.13
C GLY A 289 13.30 -17.09 30.07
N ALA A 290 13.96 -18.10 29.49
CA ALA A 290 13.51 -19.48 29.57
C ALA A 290 13.88 -20.05 30.94
N ARG A 291 13.13 -19.67 31.99
CA ARG A 291 13.15 -20.44 33.23
C ARG A 291 12.36 -21.73 33.01
N GLU A 292 13.05 -22.82 33.30
CA GLU A 292 12.54 -24.18 33.52
C GLU A 292 11.20 -24.16 34.26
N GLY A 293 10.17 -24.78 33.69
CA GLY A 293 8.91 -24.92 34.39
C GLY A 293 7.71 -25.16 33.50
N LEU A 294 7.67 -26.31 32.83
CA LEU A 294 6.47 -27.14 32.61
C LEU A 294 6.92 -28.36 31.81
N GLY A 295 7.42 -29.36 32.52
CA GLY A 295 7.56 -30.70 31.98
C GLY A 295 6.18 -31.20 31.59
N PHE A 296 5.97 -31.49 30.31
CA PHE A 296 4.84 -32.29 29.86
C PHE A 296 4.99 -33.70 30.44
N ARG A 297 4.34 -33.97 31.57
CA ARG A 297 4.03 -35.35 31.98
C ARG A 297 2.90 -35.85 31.09
N ASN A 298 3.24 -36.70 30.12
CA ASN A 298 2.30 -37.58 29.46
C ASN A 298 1.89 -38.69 30.43
N ASP A 299 0.91 -38.42 31.30
CA ASP A 299 0.20 -39.51 31.96
C ASP A 299 -0.91 -39.99 31.03
N ARG A 300 -0.70 -41.20 30.49
CA ARG A 300 -1.69 -41.99 29.77
C ARG A 300 -2.92 -42.16 30.64
N ILE A 301 -4.10 -41.91 30.08
CA ILE A 301 -5.32 -42.62 30.48
C ILE A 301 -5.93 -43.18 29.19
N ALA A 302 -6.26 -44.47 29.26
CA ALA A 302 -6.94 -45.26 28.23
C ALA A 302 -8.37 -44.76 27.97
#